data_AF-A0A7V9NM94-F1
#
_entry.id   AF-A0A7V9NM94-F1
#
_cell.length_a   1.000
_cell.length_b   1.000
_cell.length_c   1.000
_cell.angle_alpha   90.00
_cell.angle_beta   90.00
_cell.angle_gamma   90.00
#
_symmetry.space_group_name_H-M   'P 1'
#
loop_
_entity.id
_entity.type
_entity.pdbx_description
1 polymer ?
#
loop_
_entity_poly.entity_id
_entity_poly.type
_entity_poly.pdbx_seq_one_letter_code
_entity_poly.pdbx_strand_id
1 'polypeptide(L)'
;VPAILLAFIDSPTSALYVLILFIVVQLIESNLLTPMIERRTVELPPVLTIASQLALAILVGAVGLILATPILAVVMVLVQTLYIQDVLGDTEIKVIGQPEEQENKTGDSGILGIT
;
A
#
# COMPACT_ATOMS: atom_id res chain seq x y z
N VAL A 1 -5.89 -27.58 6.67
CA VAL A 1 -6.35 -28.26 7.92
C VAL A 1 -7.22 -29.49 7.67
N PRO A 2 -8.29 -29.46 6.84
CA PRO A 2 -9.15 -30.65 6.64
C PRO A 2 -8.40 -31.90 6.15
N ALA A 3 -7.45 -31.74 5.22
CA ALA A 3 -6.65 -32.83 4.68
C ALA A 3 -5.74 -33.53 5.71
N ILE A 4 -5.21 -32.78 6.69
CA ILE A 4 -4.35 -33.33 7.76
C ILE A 4 -5.20 -34.17 8.72
N LEU A 5 -6.40 -33.69 9.05
CA LEU A 5 -7.35 -34.42 9.89
C LEU A 5 -7.82 -35.72 9.22
N LEU A 6 -8.05 -35.70 7.91
CA LEU A 6 -8.39 -36.91 7.15
C LEU A 6 -7.23 -37.92 7.12
N ALA A 7 -6.00 -37.47 6.92
CA ALA A 7 -4.83 -38.36 6.93
C ALA A 7 -4.55 -38.96 8.32
N PHE A 8 -4.94 -38.27 9.39
CA PHE A 8 -4.79 -38.74 10.77
C PHE A 8 -5.74 -39.89 11.13
N ILE A 9 -6.91 -39.94 10.49
CA ILE A 9 -7.86 -41.05 10.65
C ILE A 9 -7.29 -42.35 10.07
N ASP A 10 -6.52 -42.26 8.98
CA ASP A 10 -5.89 -43.41 8.34
C ASP A 10 -4.65 -43.88 9.12
N SER A 11 -3.69 -42.98 9.38
CA SER A 11 -2.63 -43.24 10.36
C SER A 11 -1.91 -41.98 10.86
N PRO A 12 -1.37 -41.98 12.09
CA PRO A 12 -0.59 -40.85 12.61
C PRO A 12 0.68 -40.53 11.78
N THR A 13 1.29 -41.55 11.16
CA THR A 13 2.47 -41.38 10.30
C THR A 13 2.11 -40.76 8.95
N SER A 14 1.00 -41.16 8.34
CA SER A 14 0.45 -40.52 7.12
C SER A 14 0.15 -39.04 7.36
N ALA A 15 -0.44 -38.70 8.51
CA ALA A 15 -0.70 -37.31 8.88
C ALA A 15 0.57 -36.46 9.01
N LEU A 16 1.66 -37.04 9.51
CA LEU A 16 2.93 -36.33 9.62
C LEU A 16 3.48 -35.94 8.25
N TYR A 17 3.41 -36.84 7.26
CA TYR A 17 3.82 -36.53 5.88
C TYR A 17 2.95 -35.44 5.25
N VAL A 18 1.63 -35.51 5.43
CA VAL A 18 0.70 -34.48 4.93
C VAL A 18 0.93 -33.13 5.62
N LEU A 19 1.22 -33.14 6.93
CA LEU A 19 1.54 -31.92 7.69
C LEU A 19 2.82 -31.26 7.16
N ILE A 20 3.88 -32.03 6.95
CA ILE A 20 5.15 -31.52 6.40
C ILE A 20 4.92 -30.95 5.00
N LEU A 21 4.23 -31.68 4.13
CA LEU A 21 3.88 -31.20 2.79
C LEU A 21 3.08 -29.90 2.85
N PHE A 22 2.08 -29.84 3.73
CA PHE A 22 1.24 -28.65 3.93
C PHE A 22 2.07 -27.44 4.37
N ILE A 23 2.99 -27.62 5.33
CA ILE A 23 3.88 -26.54 5.77
C ILE A 23 4.77 -26.05 4.63
N VAL A 24 5.36 -26.95 3.84
CA VAL A 24 6.22 -26.58 2.70
C VAL A 24 5.42 -25.77 1.68
N VAL A 25 4.23 -26.23 1.31
CA VAL A 25 3.36 -25.52 0.37
C VAL A 25 2.97 -24.15 0.94
N GLN A 26 2.57 -24.09 2.21
CA GLN A 26 2.14 -22.84 2.83
C GLN A 26 3.29 -21.83 2.94
N LEU A 27 4.51 -22.29 3.19
CA LEU A 27 5.69 -21.44 3.22
C LEU A 27 5.95 -20.83 1.85
N ILE A 28 5.86 -21.61 0.78
CA ILE A 28 6.01 -21.15 -0.60
C ILE A 28 4.91 -20.15 -0.95
N GLU A 29 3.65 -20.47 -0.64
CA GLU A 29 2.50 -19.63 -0.93
C GLU A 29 2.61 -18.28 -0.22
N SER A 30 2.84 -18.31 1.10
CA SER A 30 2.91 -17.11 1.93
C SER A 30 4.13 -16.23 1.67
N ASN A 31 5.31 -16.80 1.36
CA ASN A 31 6.54 -16.02 1.24
C ASN A 31 6.88 -15.62 -0.19
N LEU A 32 6.37 -16.32 -1.21
CA LEU A 32 6.70 -16.04 -2.61
C LEU A 32 5.47 -15.68 -3.44
N LEU A 33 4.39 -16.47 -3.34
CA LEU A 33 3.21 -16.24 -4.19
C LEU A 33 2.45 -15.00 -3.75
N THR A 34 2.19 -14.86 -2.44
CA THR A 34 1.53 -13.67 -1.86
C THR A 34 2.20 -12.36 -2.29
N PRO A 35 3.52 -12.15 -2.08
CA PRO A 35 4.16 -10.89 -2.49
C PRO A 35 4.28 -10.72 -4.01
N MET A 36 4.21 -11.77 -4.83
CA MET A 36 4.14 -11.60 -6.29
C MET A 36 2.76 -11.11 -6.74
N ILE A 37 1.70 -11.57 -6.09
CA ILE A 37 0.31 -11.19 -6.40
C ILE A 37 -0.03 -9.81 -5.83
N GLU A 38 0.41 -9.52 -4.60
CA GLU A 38 0.06 -8.28 -3.90
C GLU A 38 0.69 -7.01 -4.51
N ARG A 39 1.74 -7.13 -5.34
CA ARG A 39 2.44 -6.02 -6.03
C ARG A 39 1.58 -5.11 -6.91
N ARG A 40 0.34 -5.48 -7.20
CA ARG A 40 -0.61 -4.70 -8.02
C ARG A 40 -1.86 -4.28 -7.27
N THR A 41 -1.88 -4.45 -5.95
CA THR A 41 -3.01 -4.09 -5.12
C THR A 41 -2.90 -2.62 -4.74
N VAL A 42 -4.03 -1.91 -4.75
CA VAL A 42 -4.12 -0.56 -4.21
C VAL A 42 -3.66 -0.61 -2.75
N GLU A 43 -2.57 0.09 -2.44
CA GLU A 43 -2.04 0.22 -1.08
C GLU A 43 -3.01 1.08 -0.27
N LEU A 44 -4.04 0.46 0.30
CA LEU A 44 -5.01 1.13 1.16
C LEU A 44 -4.32 1.47 2.50
N PRO A 45 -4.20 2.76 2.87
CA PRO A 45 -3.59 3.14 4.13
C PRO A 45 -4.36 2.51 5.31
N PRO A 46 -3.69 1.81 6.26
CA PRO A 46 -4.37 1.10 7.35
C PRO A 46 -5.31 1.98 8.17
N VAL A 47 -4.92 3.24 8.38
CA VAL A 47 -5.74 4.24 9.10
C VAL A 47 -7.06 4.51 8.37
N LEU A 48 -7.04 4.65 7.04
CA LEU A 48 -8.26 4.88 6.26
C LEU A 48 -9.18 3.66 6.30
N THR A 49 -8.61 2.46 6.27
CA THR A 49 -9.36 1.20 6.36
C THR A 49 -10.11 1.12 7.69
N ILE A 50 -9.42 1.35 8.81
CA ILE A 50 -10.02 1.34 10.15
C ILE A 50 -11.04 2.48 10.30
N ALA A 51 -10.72 3.69 9.84
CA ALA A 51 -11.63 4.83 9.92
C ALA A 51 -12.93 4.57 9.14
N SER A 52 -12.82 3.99 7.94
CA SER A 52 -13.98 3.64 7.10
C SER A 52 -14.79 2.51 7.72
N GLN A 53 -14.11 1.50 8.29
CA GLN A 53 -14.74 0.41 9.04
C GLN A 53 -15.57 0.94 10.21
N LEU A 54 -14.99 1.81 11.04
CA LEU A 54 -15.70 2.41 12.17
C LEU A 54 -16.84 3.31 11.70
N ALA A 55 -16.61 4.18 10.72
CA ALA A 55 -17.63 5.06 10.18
C ALA A 55 -18.83 4.28 9.64
N LEU A 56 -18.60 3.29 8.77
CA LEU A 56 -19.65 2.47 8.18
C LEU A 56 -20.30 1.53 9.19
N ALA A 57 -19.54 1.02 10.17
CA ALA A 57 -20.09 0.23 11.27
C ALA A 57 -21.07 1.05 12.12
N ILE A 58 -20.79 2.32 12.37
CA ILE A 58 -21.68 3.20 13.14
C ILE A 58 -22.92 3.57 12.31
N LEU A 59 -22.75 3.82 11.00
CA LEU A 59 -23.85 4.25 10.12
C LEU A 59 -24.81 3.12 9.72
N VAL A 60 -24.27 1.94 9.43
CA VAL A 60 -25.01 0.81 8.82
C VAL A 60 -24.96 -0.46 9.69
N GLY A 61 -24.20 -0.45 10.79
CA GLY A 61 -24.03 -1.62 11.67
C GLY A 61 -23.01 -2.62 11.12
N ALA A 62 -23.14 -3.89 11.54
CA ALA A 62 -22.21 -4.95 11.17
C ALA A 62 -22.05 -5.14 9.64
N VAL A 63 -23.11 -4.88 8.87
CA VAL A 63 -23.06 -4.93 7.40
C VAL A 63 -22.09 -3.87 6.85
N GLY A 64 -22.13 -2.66 7.41
CA GLY A 64 -21.20 -1.59 7.05
C GLY A 64 -19.75 -1.94 7.33
N LEU A 65 -19.47 -2.68 8.42
CA LEU A 65 -18.12 -3.13 8.76
C LEU A 65 -17.55 -4.10 7.71
N ILE A 66 -18.35 -5.06 7.25
CA ILE A 66 -17.96 -6.05 6.23
C ILE A 66 -17.74 -5.37 4.88
N LEU A 67 -18.61 -4.43 4.53
CA LEU A 67 -18.55 -3.71 3.26
C LEU A 67 -17.58 -2.53 3.26
N ALA A 68 -17.00 -2.16 4.40
CA ALA A 68 -16.13 -0.99 4.49
C ALA A 68 -14.89 -1.08 3.61
N THR A 69 -14.22 -2.24 3.58
CA THR A 69 -13.03 -2.44 2.77
C THR A 69 -13.31 -2.28 1.26
N PRO A 70 -14.29 -2.97 0.65
CA PRO A 70 -14.58 -2.79 -0.76
C PRO A 70 -15.10 -1.38 -1.10
N ILE A 71 -15.90 -0.75 -0.24
CA ILE A 71 -16.38 0.64 -0.48
C ILE A 71 -15.20 1.62 -0.48
N LEU A 72 -14.32 1.53 0.53
CA LEU A 72 -13.13 2.37 0.60
C LEU A 72 -12.24 2.19 -0.63
N ALA A 73 -12.05 0.96 -1.10
CA ALA A 73 -11.26 0.69 -2.30
C ALA A 73 -11.85 1.42 -3.53
N VAL A 74 -13.17 1.37 -3.73
CA VAL A 74 -13.84 2.07 -4.84
C VAL A 74 -13.66 3.58 -4.71
N VAL A 75 -13.89 4.15 -3.53
CA VAL A 75 -13.71 5.60 -3.31
C VAL A 75 -12.27 6.03 -3.57
N MET A 76 -11.29 5.26 -3.08
CA MET A 76 -9.87 5.59 -3.27
C MET A 76 -9.47 5.53 -4.75
N VAL A 77 -9.98 4.55 -5.50
CA VAL A 77 -9.74 4.44 -6.94
C VAL A 77 -10.40 5.61 -7.69
N LEU A 78 -11.62 5.99 -7.33
CA LEU A 78 -12.30 7.14 -7.92
C LEU A 78 -11.53 8.45 -7.67
N VAL A 79 -11.02 8.66 -6.46
CA VAL A 79 -10.20 9.84 -6.15
C VAL A 79 -8.89 9.81 -6.95
N GLN A 80 -8.19 8.69 -7.00
CA GLN A 80 -6.94 8.58 -7.75
C GLN A 80 -7.14 8.80 -9.27
N THR A 81 -8.22 8.27 -9.82
CA THR A 81 -8.50 8.37 -11.27
C THR A 81 -9.07 9.74 -11.64
N LEU A 82 -10.11 10.21 -10.97
CA LEU A 82 -10.80 11.46 -11.35
C LEU A 82 -10.15 12.74 -10.82
N TYR A 83 -9.47 12.69 -9.67
CA TYR A 83 -8.89 13.90 -9.06
C TYR A 83 -7.39 13.99 -9.32
N ILE A 84 -6.64 12.90 -9.13
CA ILE A 84 -5.17 12.97 -9.24
C ILE A 84 -4.71 12.93 -10.71
N GLN A 85 -5.26 12.02 -11.52
CA GLN A 85 -4.83 11.87 -12.91
C GLN A 85 -5.43 12.92 -13.85
N ASP A 86 -6.72 13.27 -13.67
CA ASP A 86 -7.41 14.19 -14.58
C ASP A 86 -7.27 15.69 -14.22
N VAL A 87 -7.15 16.04 -12.93
CA VAL A 87 -7.13 17.46 -12.50
C VAL A 87 -5.72 17.97 -12.21
N LEU A 88 -4.82 17.12 -11.72
CA LEU A 88 -3.58 17.61 -11.11
C LEU A 88 -2.40 17.75 -12.07
N GLY A 89 -2.26 16.96 -13.14
CA GLY A 89 -1.29 17.20 -14.23
C GLY A 89 0.20 17.43 -13.89
N ASP A 90 0.62 17.38 -12.62
CA ASP A 90 1.94 17.85 -12.19
C ASP A 90 2.98 16.73 -12.20
N THR A 91 3.92 16.83 -13.15
CA THR A 91 5.15 16.02 -13.19
C THR A 91 6.30 16.65 -12.39
N GLU A 92 6.13 17.84 -11.81
CA GLU A 92 7.24 18.52 -11.13
C GLU A 92 7.23 18.34 -9.60
N ILE A 93 8.12 17.47 -9.14
CA ILE A 93 8.49 17.36 -7.73
C ILE A 93 9.28 18.61 -7.34
N LYS A 94 8.63 19.59 -6.71
CA LYS A 94 9.31 20.68 -6.00
C LYS A 94 9.95 20.13 -4.73
N VAL A 95 11.25 19.86 -4.77
CA VAL A 95 12.05 19.43 -3.62
C VAL A 95 12.16 20.61 -2.64
N ILE A 96 11.40 20.54 -1.54
CA ILE A 96 11.50 21.50 -0.44
C ILE A 96 12.81 21.22 0.30
N GLY A 97 13.80 22.08 0.11
CA GLY A 97 15.14 21.95 0.72
C GLY A 97 16.30 22.59 -0.04
N GLN A 98 16.07 23.22 -1.20
CA GLN A 98 17.10 24.01 -1.87
C GLN A 98 17.21 25.39 -1.19
N PRO A 99 18.35 25.73 -0.55
CA PRO A 99 18.55 27.08 -0.04
C PRO A 99 18.49 28.05 -1.21
N GLU A 100 17.70 29.12 -1.06
CA GLU A 100 17.60 30.18 -2.04
C GLU A 100 19.00 30.71 -2.36
N GLU A 101 19.41 30.50 -3.60
CA GLU A 101 20.64 31.04 -4.14
C GLU A 101 20.49 32.55 -4.15
N GLN A 102 21.15 33.18 -3.17
CA GLN A 102 21.13 34.62 -2.97
C GLN A 102 21.61 35.29 -4.26
N GLU A 103 20.68 36.01 -4.90
CA GLU A 103 20.92 36.94 -5.99
C GLU A 103 21.87 38.04 -5.47
N ASN A 104 23.17 37.78 -5.61
CA ASN A 104 24.23 38.70 -5.25
C ASN A 104 24.23 39.88 -6.22
N LYS A 105 23.48 40.92 -5.88
CA LYS A 105 23.64 42.26 -6.44
C LYS A 105 24.89 42.93 -5.87
N THR A 106 26.04 42.49 -6.36
CA THR A 106 27.30 43.24 -6.23
C THR A 106 27.93 43.32 -7.61
N GLY A 107 27.62 44.39 -8.32
CA GLY A 107 28.17 44.67 -9.64
C GLY A 107 27.84 46.06 -10.16
N ASP A 108 27.48 46.99 -9.29
CA ASP A 108 27.61 48.42 -9.55
C ASP A 108 28.89 48.90 -8.87
N SER A 109 30.00 48.81 -9.60
CA SER A 109 31.17 49.66 -9.36
C SER A 109 31.90 49.81 -10.69
N GLY A 110 31.44 50.75 -11.51
CA GLY A 110 32.31 51.37 -12.49
C GLY A 110 33.39 52.15 -11.74
N ILE A 111 34.49 51.51 -11.36
CA ILE A 111 35.70 52.22 -10.96
C ILE A 111 36.93 51.33 -11.07
N LEU A 112 37.90 51.82 -11.85
CA LEU A 112 39.33 51.48 -11.82
C LEU A 112 39.68 50.17 -12.55
N GLY A 113 40.18 50.18 -13.79
CA GLY A 113 41.25 51.05 -14.26
C GLY A 113 42.55 50.66 -13.57
N ILE A 114 43.52 50.21 -14.37
CA ILE A 114 44.96 50.12 -14.06
C ILE A 114 45.37 49.20 -12.89
N THR A 115 45.79 47.97 -13.19
CA THR A 115 47.04 47.30 -12.75
C THR A 115 47.07 45.90 -13.35
#